data_AF-A0A2S5SQC7-F1
#
_entry.id   AF-A0A2S5SQC7-F1
#
_cell.length_a   1.000
_cell.length_b   1.000
_cell.length_c   1.000
_cell.angle_alpha   90.00
_cell.angle_beta   90.00
_cell.angle_gamma   90.00
#
_symmetry.space_group_name_H-M   'P 1'
#
loop_
_entity.id
_entity.type
_entity.pdbx_description
1 polymer ?
#
loop_
_entity_poly.entity_id
_entity_poly.type
_entity_poly.pdbx_seq_one_letter_code
_entity_poly.pdbx_strand_id
1 'polypeptide(L)'
;MMRRWLLSCLVLLGAWGLAQAQRAEHLLGPGDVVRIAVYQNPDLSLETRISELGEIAFPLIGSVNLAGRSTTSAQNEIARLLREGNFVNNPQVSVALMQVRSAQVSILGQVARPGRYPIETAGSKVSEMIAAAGGINPEGGNVVTLTGTRNGQPVKIEIDLPAVLQGGRADLDAPVANGDTLFVDRGPVFFIYGEVQRPGQFRLERGTTLMQALAQGGGLTQRGTERGMRVHRKDANGNVRVLQLNLTDLVERDDVIYVRESIF
;
A
#
# COMPACT_ATOMS: atom_id res chain seq x y z
N MET A 1 -51.95 45.31 30.99
CA MET A 1 -51.10 45.21 29.80
C MET A 1 -49.81 44.51 30.16
N MET A 2 -49.64 43.25 29.74
CA MET A 2 -48.40 42.61 29.27
C MET A 2 -48.58 41.10 29.35
N ARG A 3 -48.78 40.52 28.17
CA ARG A 3 -48.91 39.10 27.86
C ARG A 3 -47.60 38.76 27.13
N ARG A 4 -46.80 37.81 27.61
CA ARG A 4 -45.77 37.17 26.79
C ARG A 4 -45.65 35.70 27.14
N TRP A 5 -45.82 34.89 26.10
CA TRP A 5 -45.74 33.44 26.04
C TRP A 5 -44.29 32.97 25.80
N LEU A 6 -44.12 31.63 25.74
CA LEU A 6 -43.08 30.84 25.05
C LEU A 6 -41.83 30.57 25.92
N LEU A 7 -41.22 29.38 25.99
CA LEU A 7 -41.29 28.13 25.20
C LEU A 7 -40.62 27.02 26.04
N SER A 8 -41.29 25.88 26.16
CA SER A 8 -40.74 24.61 26.64
C SER A 8 -39.77 24.05 25.58
N CYS A 9 -38.48 23.94 25.91
CA CYS A 9 -37.48 23.31 25.05
C CYS A 9 -37.20 21.88 25.55
N LEU A 10 -37.82 20.91 24.87
CA LEU A 10 -37.63 19.47 25.05
C LEU A 10 -36.28 19.09 24.41
N VAL A 11 -35.25 18.87 25.22
CA VAL A 11 -33.95 18.38 24.74
C VAL A 11 -34.06 16.87 24.50
N LEU A 12 -34.29 16.49 23.24
CA LEU A 12 -34.07 15.14 22.73
C LEU A 12 -32.55 14.89 22.68
N LEU A 13 -32.03 14.23 23.71
CA LEU A 13 -30.69 13.64 23.70
C LEU A 13 -30.65 12.53 22.64
N GLY A 14 -30.16 12.87 21.46
CA GLY A 14 -29.82 11.90 20.43
C GLY A 14 -28.74 10.96 20.95
N ALA A 15 -29.08 9.68 21.08
CA ALA A 15 -28.12 8.62 21.28
C ALA A 15 -27.20 8.57 20.05
N TRP A 16 -26.01 9.16 20.17
CA TRP A 16 -24.92 8.92 19.24
C TRP A 16 -24.48 7.48 19.47
N GLY A 17 -25.07 6.56 18.72
CA GLY A 17 -24.53 5.22 18.59
C GLY A 17 -23.12 5.37 18.03
N LEU A 18 -22.12 5.19 18.89
CA LEU A 18 -20.76 4.89 18.47
C LEU A 18 -20.87 3.62 17.65
N ALA A 19 -20.91 3.76 16.32
CA ALA A 19 -20.63 2.66 15.42
C ALA A 19 -19.20 2.21 15.74
N GLN A 20 -19.07 1.20 16.60
CA GLN A 20 -17.82 0.47 16.72
C GLN A 20 -17.52 -0.01 15.32
N ALA A 21 -16.46 0.53 14.72
CA ALA A 21 -15.89 -0.04 13.52
C ALA A 21 -15.55 -1.49 13.86
N GLN A 22 -16.41 -2.42 13.44
CA GLN A 22 -16.12 -3.84 13.48
C GLN A 22 -14.87 -3.99 12.62
N ARG A 23 -13.70 -4.14 13.28
CA ARG A 23 -12.49 -4.54 12.59
C ARG A 23 -12.85 -5.85 11.90
N ALA A 24 -12.79 -5.85 10.58
CA ALA A 24 -12.96 -7.07 9.83
C ALA A 24 -11.90 -8.05 10.36
N GLU A 25 -12.34 -9.20 10.87
CA GLU A 25 -11.45 -10.23 11.35
C GLU A 25 -10.82 -10.93 10.14
N HIS A 26 -9.54 -11.27 10.23
CA HIS A 26 -8.90 -12.09 9.21
C HIS A 26 -9.62 -13.44 9.10
N LEU A 27 -9.98 -13.82 7.87
CA LEU A 27 -10.62 -15.10 7.59
C LEU A 27 -9.55 -16.11 7.23
N LEU A 28 -9.59 -17.26 7.89
CA LEU A 28 -8.71 -18.39 7.60
C LEU A 28 -8.94 -18.86 6.17
N GLY A 29 -7.87 -19.27 5.50
CA GLY A 29 -7.94 -19.79 4.15
C GLY A 29 -6.90 -20.85 3.84
N PRO A 30 -6.98 -21.43 2.62
CA PRO A 30 -6.05 -22.45 2.17
C PRO A 30 -4.59 -22.03 2.31
N GLY A 31 -3.77 -22.95 2.83
CA GLY A 31 -2.34 -22.76 3.00
C GLY A 31 -1.91 -22.08 4.30
N ASP A 32 -2.82 -21.46 5.05
CA ASP A 32 -2.53 -20.88 6.37
C ASP A 32 -2.03 -21.93 7.35
N VAL A 33 -1.17 -21.52 8.28
CA VAL A 33 -0.69 -22.40 9.36
C VAL A 33 -1.35 -21.97 10.66
N VAL A 34 -2.07 -22.89 11.30
CA VAL A 34 -2.79 -22.66 12.54
C VAL A 34 -2.27 -23.57 13.64
N ARG A 35 -2.22 -23.04 14.86
CA ARG A 35 -1.99 -23.81 16.08
C ARG A 35 -3.29 -23.88 16.86
N ILE A 36 -3.70 -25.09 17.16
CA ILE A 36 -4.91 -25.37 17.92
C ILE A 36 -4.48 -26.02 19.23
N ALA A 37 -4.99 -25.49 20.34
CA ALA A 37 -4.76 -26.05 21.65
C ALA A 37 -6.09 -26.30 22.35
N VAL A 38 -6.19 -27.45 23.00
CA VAL A 38 -7.34 -27.84 23.81
C VAL A 38 -6.89 -27.88 25.26
N TYR A 39 -7.50 -27.04 26.09
CA TYR A 39 -7.12 -26.91 27.50
C TYR A 39 -7.27 -28.26 28.22
N GLN A 40 -6.28 -28.61 29.06
CA GLN A 40 -6.21 -29.91 29.77
C GLN A 40 -6.18 -31.16 28.88
N ASN A 41 -6.03 -30.99 27.56
CA ASN A 41 -5.93 -32.09 26.59
C ASN A 41 -4.77 -31.84 25.62
N PRO A 42 -3.50 -31.92 26.07
CA PRO A 42 -2.34 -31.65 25.23
C PRO A 42 -2.25 -32.58 24.01
N ASP A 43 -2.74 -33.83 24.13
CA ASP A 43 -2.76 -34.81 23.03
C ASP A 43 -3.69 -34.40 21.86
N LEU A 44 -4.61 -33.45 22.10
CA LEU A 44 -5.48 -32.88 21.07
C LEU A 44 -4.96 -31.55 20.52
N SER A 45 -3.78 -31.10 20.98
CA SER A 45 -3.16 -29.88 20.47
C SER A 45 -2.34 -30.19 19.23
N LEU A 46 -2.50 -29.38 18.18
CA LEU A 46 -1.79 -29.58 16.92
C LEU A 46 -1.44 -28.26 16.25
N GLU A 47 -0.31 -28.25 15.57
CA GLU A 47 0.06 -27.20 14.64
C GLU A 47 0.03 -27.78 13.24
N THR A 48 -0.81 -27.24 12.36
CA THR A 48 -1.01 -27.79 11.03
C THR A 48 -1.31 -26.72 10.00
N ARG A 49 -1.16 -27.10 8.74
CA ARG A 49 -1.50 -26.27 7.59
C ARG A 49 -2.92 -26.58 7.12
N ILE A 50 -3.71 -25.55 6.85
CA ILE A 50 -5.01 -25.67 6.18
C ILE A 50 -4.76 -26.15 4.76
N SER A 51 -5.39 -27.26 4.38
CA SER A 51 -5.27 -27.85 3.05
C SER A 51 -5.83 -26.94 1.96
N GLU A 52 -5.53 -27.26 0.70
CA GLU A 52 -6.07 -26.54 -0.47
C GLU A 52 -7.62 -26.62 -0.55
N LEU A 53 -8.21 -27.65 0.07
CA LEU A 53 -9.67 -27.80 0.20
C LEU A 53 -10.26 -26.96 1.35
N GLY A 54 -9.41 -26.27 2.13
CA GLY A 54 -9.85 -25.44 3.25
C GLY A 54 -10.07 -26.21 4.56
N GLU A 55 -9.57 -27.44 4.64
CA GLU A 55 -9.79 -28.34 5.78
C GLU A 55 -8.49 -28.69 6.51
N ILE A 56 -8.63 -29.10 7.77
CA ILE A 56 -7.56 -29.71 8.57
C ILE A 56 -7.96 -31.11 9.03
N ALA A 57 -6.99 -32.00 9.21
CA ALA A 57 -7.20 -33.24 9.93
C ALA A 57 -7.01 -32.99 11.43
N PHE A 58 -8.05 -33.22 12.23
CA PHE A 58 -8.05 -33.02 13.67
C PHE A 58 -8.25 -34.37 14.40
N PRO A 59 -7.51 -34.66 15.49
CA PRO A 59 -7.67 -35.89 16.27
C PRO A 59 -9.12 -36.13 16.70
N LEU A 60 -9.57 -37.39 16.60
CA LEU A 60 -10.91 -37.88 16.99
C LEU A 60 -12.09 -37.41 16.13
N ILE A 61 -12.09 -36.17 15.63
CA ILE A 61 -13.20 -35.59 14.85
C ILE A 61 -12.94 -35.57 13.33
N GLY A 62 -11.76 -36.00 12.87
CA GLY A 62 -11.46 -36.17 11.45
C GLY A 62 -11.27 -34.83 10.72
N SER A 63 -11.86 -34.69 9.54
CA SER A 63 -11.70 -33.48 8.72
C SER A 63 -12.58 -32.34 9.23
N VAL A 64 -12.00 -31.16 9.43
CA VAL A 64 -12.70 -29.95 9.89
C VAL A 64 -12.47 -28.82 8.89
N ASN A 65 -13.55 -28.28 8.35
CA ASN A 65 -13.50 -27.14 7.43
C ASN A 65 -13.30 -25.82 8.17
N LEU A 66 -12.18 -25.15 7.89
CA LEU A 66 -11.79 -23.88 8.51
C LEU A 66 -11.80 -22.70 7.53
N ALA A 67 -11.77 -22.94 6.22
CA ALA A 67 -11.74 -21.88 5.23
C ALA A 67 -12.97 -20.95 5.35
N GLY A 68 -12.72 -19.64 5.24
CA GLY A 68 -13.75 -18.60 5.37
C GLY A 68 -14.22 -18.34 6.80
N ARG A 69 -13.70 -19.06 7.80
CA ARG A 69 -14.03 -18.83 9.22
C ARG A 69 -13.02 -17.87 9.86
N SER A 70 -13.46 -17.06 10.81
CA SER A 70 -12.53 -16.41 11.73
C SER A 70 -11.97 -17.42 12.73
N THR A 71 -10.87 -17.08 13.40
CA THR A 71 -10.28 -17.93 14.45
C THR A 71 -11.30 -18.25 15.55
N THR A 72 -12.10 -17.27 15.96
CA THR A 72 -13.19 -17.45 16.94
C THR A 72 -14.24 -18.43 16.44
N SER A 73 -14.66 -18.33 15.17
CA SER A 73 -15.62 -19.27 14.59
C SER A 73 -15.04 -20.68 14.48
N ALA A 74 -13.76 -20.82 14.12
CA ALA A 74 -13.04 -22.09 14.10
C ALA A 74 -12.94 -22.73 15.49
N GLN A 75 -12.64 -21.95 16.53
CA GLN A 75 -12.62 -22.41 17.93
C GLN A 75 -13.96 -23.02 18.34
N ASN A 76 -15.04 -22.28 18.09
CA ASN A 76 -16.38 -22.71 18.46
C ASN A 76 -16.79 -23.98 17.71
N GLU A 77 -16.43 -24.09 16.43
CA GLU A 77 -16.72 -25.27 15.61
C GLU A 77 -15.98 -26.51 16.10
N ILE A 78 -14.68 -26.40 16.37
CA ILE A 78 -13.89 -27.53 16.90
C ILE A 78 -14.42 -27.95 18.28
N ALA A 79 -14.73 -26.98 19.16
CA ALA A 79 -15.31 -27.27 20.47
C ALA A 79 -16.68 -27.96 20.36
N ARG A 80 -17.50 -27.57 19.38
CA ARG A 80 -18.80 -28.20 19.10
C ARG A 80 -18.62 -29.66 18.67
N LEU A 81 -17.74 -29.92 17.70
CA LEU A 81 -17.48 -31.26 17.17
C LEU A 81 -16.90 -32.21 18.24
N LEU A 82 -15.97 -31.73 19.08
CA LEU A 82 -15.41 -32.52 20.19
C LEU A 82 -16.46 -32.90 21.23
N ARG A 83 -17.42 -32.01 21.50
CA ARG A 83 -18.53 -32.26 22.43
C ARG A 83 -19.56 -33.22 21.83
N GLU A 84 -19.97 -33.00 20.59
CA GLU A 84 -20.96 -33.85 19.89
C GLU A 84 -20.44 -35.27 19.65
N GLY A 85 -19.14 -35.42 19.38
CA GLY A 85 -18.46 -36.72 19.30
C GLY A 85 -18.26 -37.41 20.66
N ASN A 86 -18.67 -36.78 21.77
CA ASN A 86 -18.50 -37.27 23.14
C ASN A 86 -17.03 -37.58 23.50
N PHE A 87 -16.09 -36.84 22.93
CA PHE A 87 -14.65 -37.03 23.14
C PHE A 87 -14.12 -36.20 24.31
N VAL A 88 -14.65 -34.99 24.49
CA VAL A 88 -14.23 -34.06 25.55
C VAL A 88 -15.47 -33.41 26.16
N ASN A 89 -15.57 -33.45 27.49
CA ASN A 89 -16.63 -32.74 28.20
C ASN A 89 -16.24 -31.27 28.40
N ASN A 90 -17.09 -30.35 27.94
CA ASN A 90 -16.87 -28.91 27.98
C ASN A 90 -15.50 -28.43 27.40
N PRO A 91 -15.19 -28.74 26.14
CA PRO A 91 -13.90 -28.41 25.53
C PRO A 91 -13.66 -26.90 25.47
N GLN A 92 -12.48 -26.47 25.91
CA GLN A 92 -11.99 -25.11 25.75
C GLN A 92 -10.89 -25.11 24.69
N VAL A 93 -11.18 -24.50 23.54
CA VAL A 93 -10.32 -24.53 22.35
C VAL A 93 -9.80 -23.14 22.04
N SER A 94 -8.49 -23.02 21.82
CA SER A 94 -7.86 -21.82 21.27
C SER A 94 -7.28 -22.11 19.88
N VAL A 95 -7.53 -21.23 18.92
CA VAL A 95 -6.96 -21.30 17.57
C VAL A 95 -6.13 -20.03 17.36
N ALA A 96 -4.84 -20.20 17.09
CA ALA A 96 -3.92 -19.14 16.78
C ALA A 96 -3.45 -19.27 15.33
N LEU A 97 -3.48 -18.17 14.58
CA LEU A 97 -2.92 -18.10 13.23
C LEU A 97 -1.42 -17.85 13.33
N MET A 98 -0.63 -18.86 12.97
CA MET A 98 0.84 -18.82 13.06
C MET A 98 1.46 -18.23 11.81
N GLN A 99 0.90 -18.52 10.63
CA GLN A 99 1.37 -17.97 9.37
C GLN A 99 0.21 -17.71 8.40
N VAL A 100 0.11 -16.49 7.89
CA VAL A 100 -0.81 -16.11 6.82
C VAL A 100 -0.17 -16.47 5.47
N ARG A 101 -0.79 -17.37 4.73
CA ARG A 101 -0.45 -17.71 3.34
C ARG A 101 -1.62 -17.56 2.38
N SER A 102 -2.84 -17.57 2.90
CA SER A 102 -4.06 -17.45 2.12
C SER A 102 -4.33 -16.03 1.61
N ALA A 103 -3.82 -15.01 2.32
CA ALA A 103 -4.00 -13.60 1.98
C ALA A 103 -2.66 -12.88 1.84
N GLN A 104 -2.25 -12.59 0.59
CA GLN A 104 -0.97 -11.94 0.30
C GLN A 104 -1.10 -10.87 -0.78
N VAL A 105 -0.20 -9.88 -0.71
CA VAL A 105 0.01 -8.85 -1.73
C VAL A 105 1.42 -9.02 -2.31
N SER A 106 1.56 -8.86 -3.61
CA SER A 106 2.87 -8.77 -4.27
C SER A 106 3.32 -7.31 -4.33
N ILE A 107 4.47 -6.98 -3.74
CA ILE A 107 5.03 -5.63 -3.76
C ILE A 107 6.28 -5.64 -4.62
N LEU A 108 6.28 -4.84 -5.69
CA LEU A 108 7.27 -4.88 -6.77
C LEU A 108 7.74 -3.47 -7.14
N GLY A 109 8.84 -3.41 -7.88
CA GLY A 109 9.41 -2.16 -8.37
C GLY A 109 10.35 -1.50 -7.37
N GLN A 110 10.34 -0.17 -7.34
CA GLN A 110 11.29 0.67 -6.60
C GLN A 110 10.94 0.83 -5.10
N VAL A 111 10.93 -0.29 -4.40
CA VAL A 111 10.79 -0.37 -2.94
C VAL A 111 12.05 -0.90 -2.29
N ALA A 112 12.21 -0.74 -0.98
CA ALA A 112 13.38 -1.23 -0.27
C ALA A 112 13.50 -2.76 -0.31
N ARG A 113 12.38 -3.49 -0.19
CA ARG A 113 12.34 -4.96 -0.18
C ARG A 113 11.18 -5.49 -1.02
N PRO A 114 11.38 -5.69 -2.34
CA PRO A 114 10.37 -6.32 -3.19
C PRO A 114 10.08 -7.76 -2.76
N GLY A 115 8.83 -8.20 -2.84
CA GLY A 115 8.44 -9.55 -2.44
C GLY A 115 6.95 -9.72 -2.18
N ARG A 116 6.57 -10.89 -1.66
CA ARG A 116 5.20 -11.18 -1.21
C ARG A 116 5.08 -10.88 0.28
N TYR A 117 4.02 -10.16 0.63
CA TYR A 117 3.76 -9.75 2.00
C TYR A 117 2.38 -10.25 2.44
N PRO A 118 2.26 -10.84 3.64
CA PRO A 118 0.97 -11.27 4.16
C PRO A 118 0.08 -10.07 4.50
N ILE A 119 -1.23 -10.25 4.34
CA ILE A 119 -2.24 -9.29 4.81
C ILE A 119 -2.66 -9.73 6.22
N GLU A 120 -2.00 -9.17 7.22
CA GLU A 120 -2.20 -9.55 8.63
C GLU A 120 -3.54 -9.06 9.19
N THR A 121 -4.00 -7.88 8.76
CA THR A 121 -5.26 -7.27 9.21
C THR A 121 -6.18 -7.07 8.01
N ALA A 122 -7.46 -7.46 8.14
CA ALA A 122 -8.41 -7.19 7.08
C ALA A 122 -8.65 -5.68 6.94
N GLY A 123 -8.59 -5.19 5.71
CA GLY A 123 -8.66 -3.76 5.43
C GLY A 123 -7.32 -3.02 5.53
N SER A 124 -6.19 -3.73 5.67
CA SER A 124 -4.85 -3.15 5.54
C SER A 124 -4.75 -2.31 4.28
N LYS A 125 -3.96 -1.24 4.37
CA LYS A 125 -3.90 -0.18 3.36
C LYS A 125 -2.65 -0.25 2.50
N VAL A 126 -2.68 0.35 1.32
CA VAL A 126 -1.51 0.44 0.42
C VAL A 126 -0.33 1.06 1.15
N SER A 127 -0.54 2.15 1.89
CA SER A 127 0.53 2.82 2.64
C SER A 127 1.20 1.89 3.67
N GLU A 128 0.41 1.12 4.43
CA GLU A 128 0.89 0.15 5.41
C GLU A 128 1.71 -0.96 4.76
N MET A 129 1.23 -1.50 3.63
CA MET A 129 1.93 -2.55 2.90
C MET A 129 3.27 -2.06 2.34
N ILE A 130 3.33 -0.83 1.82
CA ILE A 130 4.58 -0.22 1.35
C ILE A 130 5.53 0.04 2.51
N ALA A 131 5.03 0.46 3.67
CA ALA A 131 5.84 0.60 4.88
C ALA A 131 6.43 -0.74 5.34
N ALA A 132 5.65 -1.82 5.31
CA ALA A 132 6.12 -3.17 5.60
C ALA A 132 7.23 -3.64 4.64
N ALA A 133 7.19 -3.19 3.38
CA ALA A 133 8.26 -3.39 2.40
C ALA A 133 9.50 -2.50 2.60
N GLY A 134 9.55 -1.70 3.68
CA GLY A 134 10.63 -0.79 4.00
C GLY A 134 10.55 0.56 3.28
N GLY A 135 9.40 0.90 2.70
CA GLY A 135 9.17 2.15 1.99
C GLY A 135 9.65 2.14 0.53
N ILE A 136 9.35 3.25 -0.16
CA ILE A 136 9.84 3.53 -1.52
C ILE A 136 11.33 3.92 -1.43
N ASN A 137 12.15 3.37 -2.32
CA ASN A 137 13.57 3.70 -2.37
C ASN A 137 13.81 5.09 -3.04
N PRO A 138 15.00 5.69 -2.96
CA PRO A 138 15.27 7.01 -3.55
C PRO A 138 15.15 7.08 -5.08
N GLU A 139 15.14 5.97 -5.81
CA GLU A 139 14.92 5.92 -7.25
C GLU A 139 13.42 5.80 -7.61
N GLY A 140 12.54 5.50 -6.65
CA GLY A 140 11.13 5.22 -6.89
C GLY A 140 10.25 6.45 -6.98
N GLY A 141 9.20 6.37 -7.79
CA GLY A 141 8.21 7.44 -7.93
C GLY A 141 7.37 7.62 -6.66
N ASN A 142 6.63 8.72 -6.61
CA ASN A 142 5.73 9.00 -5.48
C ASN A 142 4.39 8.27 -5.57
N VAL A 143 4.13 7.63 -6.72
CA VAL A 143 2.87 6.96 -7.02
C VAL A 143 3.06 5.46 -6.95
N VAL A 144 2.17 4.80 -6.21
CA VAL A 144 2.04 3.34 -6.18
C VAL A 144 0.86 2.96 -7.05
N THR A 145 1.09 2.06 -7.99
CA THR A 145 0.01 1.46 -8.78
C THR A 145 -0.44 0.18 -8.10
N LEU A 146 -1.68 0.14 -7.65
CA LEU A 146 -2.37 -1.09 -7.25
C LEU A 146 -3.03 -1.69 -8.48
N THR A 147 -2.74 -2.95 -8.77
CA THR A 147 -3.49 -3.77 -9.73
C THR A 147 -4.04 -5.01 -9.03
N GLY A 148 -5.24 -5.43 -9.42
CA GLY A 148 -5.87 -6.61 -8.85
C GLY A 148 -7.19 -6.92 -9.54
N THR A 149 -7.97 -7.81 -8.92
CA THR A 149 -9.28 -8.20 -9.44
C THR A 149 -10.34 -7.95 -8.37
N ARG A 150 -11.48 -7.37 -8.77
CA ARG A 150 -12.67 -7.20 -7.92
C ARG A 150 -13.88 -7.70 -8.70
N ASN A 151 -14.65 -8.62 -8.12
CA ASN A 151 -15.82 -9.21 -8.78
C ASN A 151 -15.53 -9.76 -10.20
N GLY A 152 -14.34 -10.33 -10.40
CA GLY A 152 -13.88 -10.85 -11.70
C GLY A 152 -13.40 -9.79 -12.71
N GLN A 153 -13.49 -8.49 -12.39
CA GLN A 153 -13.02 -7.42 -13.25
C GLN A 153 -11.65 -6.90 -12.80
N PRO A 154 -10.75 -6.57 -13.75
CA PRO A 154 -9.47 -5.96 -13.41
C PRO A 154 -9.68 -4.56 -12.83
N VAL A 155 -8.93 -4.25 -11.78
CA VAL A 155 -8.90 -2.94 -11.13
C VAL A 155 -7.48 -2.40 -11.18
N LYS A 156 -7.35 -1.12 -11.53
CA LYS A 156 -6.11 -0.34 -11.44
C LYS A 156 -6.39 0.94 -10.67
N ILE A 157 -5.62 1.20 -9.61
CA ILE A 157 -5.71 2.41 -8.80
C ILE A 157 -4.30 3.00 -8.67
N GLU A 158 -4.17 4.31 -8.84
CA GLU A 158 -2.92 5.04 -8.65
C GLU A 158 -3.00 5.85 -7.36
N ILE A 159 -2.04 5.66 -6.45
CA ILE A 159 -2.03 6.26 -5.12
C ILE A 159 -0.79 7.14 -4.98
N ASP A 160 -0.97 8.46 -4.85
CA ASP A 160 0.10 9.41 -4.49
C ASP A 160 0.38 9.29 -2.98
N LEU A 161 1.44 8.58 -2.61
CA LEU A 161 1.77 8.31 -1.21
C LEU A 161 2.06 9.57 -0.39
N PRO A 162 2.83 10.56 -0.89
CA PRO A 162 2.97 11.83 -0.17
C PRO A 162 1.63 12.52 0.13
N ALA A 163 0.67 12.49 -0.80
CA ALA A 163 -0.65 13.07 -0.55
C ALA A 163 -1.39 12.33 0.58
N VAL A 164 -1.29 10.99 0.62
CA VAL A 164 -1.87 10.15 1.68
C VAL A 164 -1.19 10.38 3.03
N LEU A 165 0.14 10.30 3.07
CA LEU A 165 0.92 10.26 4.31
C LEU A 165 1.15 11.64 4.93
N GLN A 166 1.31 12.66 4.11
CA GLN A 166 1.66 14.03 4.57
C GLN A 166 0.55 15.03 4.27
N GLY A 167 -0.18 14.84 3.16
CA GLY A 167 -1.24 15.74 2.72
C GLY A 167 -2.59 15.55 3.42
N GLY A 168 -2.70 14.61 4.36
CA GLY A 168 -3.93 14.32 5.10
C GLY A 168 -5.03 13.66 4.26
N ARG A 169 -4.71 13.19 3.05
CA ARG A 169 -5.66 12.54 2.13
C ARG A 169 -5.76 11.04 2.39
N ALA A 170 -6.10 10.67 3.63
CA ALA A 170 -6.31 9.28 4.02
C ALA A 170 -7.45 8.60 3.25
N ASP A 171 -8.36 9.39 2.66
CA ASP A 171 -9.42 8.93 1.76
C ASP A 171 -8.89 8.29 0.47
N LEU A 172 -7.67 8.65 0.06
CA LEU A 172 -7.02 8.09 -1.13
C LEU A 172 -6.25 6.80 -0.83
N ASP A 173 -6.15 6.39 0.44
CA ASP A 173 -5.45 5.18 0.84
C ASP A 173 -6.33 3.94 0.64
N ALA A 174 -6.15 3.30 -0.51
CA ALA A 174 -6.93 2.13 -0.90
C ALA A 174 -6.64 0.94 0.02
N PRO A 175 -7.66 0.17 0.43
CA PRO A 175 -7.44 -1.12 1.07
C PRO A 175 -6.91 -2.13 0.04
N VAL A 176 -5.97 -2.96 0.48
CA VAL A 176 -5.47 -4.09 -0.31
C VAL A 176 -6.35 -5.31 -0.12
N ALA A 177 -6.39 -6.16 -1.14
CA ALA A 177 -7.02 -7.48 -1.10
C ALA A 177 -6.02 -8.56 -1.49
N ASN A 178 -6.37 -9.80 -1.17
CA ASN A 178 -5.58 -10.96 -1.55
C ASN A 178 -5.37 -11.02 -3.07
N GLY A 179 -4.13 -11.27 -3.49
CA GLY A 179 -3.74 -11.35 -4.89
C GLY A 179 -3.45 -10.01 -5.55
N ASP A 180 -3.63 -8.89 -4.86
CA ASP A 180 -3.24 -7.58 -5.40
C ASP A 180 -1.73 -7.50 -5.64
N THR A 181 -1.35 -6.68 -6.60
CA THR A 181 0.02 -6.27 -6.87
C THR A 181 0.15 -4.77 -6.66
N LEU A 182 1.09 -4.38 -5.80
CA LEU A 182 1.52 -3.00 -5.62
C LEU A 182 2.83 -2.81 -6.39
N PHE A 183 2.81 -1.91 -7.36
CA PHE A 183 3.97 -1.64 -8.21
C PHE A 183 4.40 -0.19 -8.04
N VAL A 184 5.69 0.01 -7.77
CA VAL A 184 6.30 1.33 -7.67
C VAL A 184 7.23 1.54 -8.86
N ASP A 185 6.84 2.44 -9.76
CA ASP A 185 7.66 2.81 -10.91
C ASP A 185 8.93 3.56 -10.50
N ARG A 186 9.88 3.68 -11.43
CA ARG A 186 10.95 4.66 -11.28
C ARG A 186 10.41 6.07 -11.21
N GLY A 187 11.04 6.88 -10.38
CA GLY A 187 10.78 8.32 -10.31
C GLY A 187 11.09 8.97 -11.66
N PRO A 188 10.36 10.06 -11.99
CA PRO A 188 10.66 10.82 -13.19
C PRO A 188 12.06 11.40 -13.09
N VAL A 189 12.73 11.52 -14.23
CA VAL A 189 14.08 12.06 -14.33
C VAL A 189 14.15 13.14 -15.41
N PHE A 190 15.21 13.93 -15.37
CA PHE A 190 15.66 14.79 -16.46
C PHE A 190 17.17 14.62 -16.62
N PHE A 191 17.71 15.12 -17.72
CA PHE A 191 19.11 14.96 -18.08
C PHE A 191 19.77 16.33 -18.27
N ILE A 192 21.00 16.48 -17.79
CA ILE A 192 21.82 17.67 -18.06
C ILE A 192 23.12 17.23 -18.72
N TYR A 193 23.51 17.90 -19.79
CA TYR A 193 24.83 17.70 -20.41
C TYR A 193 25.38 19.01 -21.02
N GLY A 194 26.65 18.97 -21.42
CA GLY A 194 27.39 20.14 -21.91
C GLY A 194 28.20 20.81 -20.79
N GLU A 195 28.24 22.14 -20.79
CA GLU A 195 29.09 22.94 -19.90
C GLU A 195 28.50 23.14 -18.50
N VAL A 196 28.27 22.04 -17.79
CA VAL A 196 27.90 21.98 -16.37
C VAL A 196 28.94 21.22 -15.55
N GLN A 197 29.00 21.50 -14.24
CA GLN A 197 29.97 20.86 -13.34
C GLN A 197 29.76 19.34 -13.24
N ARG A 198 28.49 18.89 -13.25
CA ARG A 198 28.10 17.49 -13.13
C ARG A 198 27.04 17.17 -14.19
N PRO A 199 27.45 16.75 -15.40
CA PRO A 199 26.51 16.22 -16.38
C PRO A 199 25.99 14.86 -15.92
N GLY A 200 24.76 14.52 -16.29
CA GLY A 200 24.16 13.24 -15.95
C GLY A 200 22.63 13.26 -15.89
N GLN A 201 22.10 12.18 -15.35
CA GLN A 201 20.67 12.00 -15.07
C GLN A 201 20.37 12.43 -13.64
N PHE A 202 19.27 13.15 -13.47
CA PHE A 202 18.84 13.69 -12.17
C PHE A 202 17.37 13.36 -11.94
N ARG A 203 17.02 13.16 -10.67
CA ARG A 203 15.64 12.92 -10.26
C ARG A 203 14.83 14.22 -10.37
N LEU A 204 13.66 14.11 -10.99
CA LEU A 204 12.73 15.22 -11.10
C LEU A 204 11.81 15.27 -9.88
N GLU A 205 11.91 16.33 -9.09
CA GLU A 205 10.99 16.60 -7.99
C GLU A 205 9.84 17.51 -8.45
N ARG A 206 8.72 17.48 -7.70
CA ARG A 206 7.57 18.36 -7.99
C ARG A 206 7.99 19.83 -7.93
N GLY A 207 7.69 20.57 -9.00
CA GLY A 207 7.97 22.00 -9.08
C GLY A 207 9.44 22.34 -9.37
N THR A 208 10.25 21.37 -9.82
CA THR A 208 11.66 21.62 -10.19
C THR A 208 11.74 22.66 -11.30
N THR A 209 12.38 23.79 -11.03
CA THR A 209 12.68 24.81 -12.03
C THR A 209 13.98 24.51 -12.76
N LEU A 210 14.19 25.14 -13.92
CA LEU A 210 15.45 25.03 -14.66
C LEU A 210 16.66 25.49 -13.83
N MET A 211 16.50 26.52 -13.00
CA MET A 211 17.51 26.96 -12.04
C MET A 211 17.88 25.85 -11.05
N GLN A 212 16.87 25.20 -10.46
CA GLN A 212 17.11 24.11 -9.50
C GLN A 212 17.74 22.90 -10.18
N ALA A 213 17.33 22.58 -11.41
CA ALA A 213 17.95 21.55 -12.21
C ALA A 213 19.44 21.83 -12.43
N LEU A 214 19.80 23.05 -12.88
CA LEU A 214 21.21 23.43 -13.04
C LEU A 214 21.99 23.35 -11.71
N ALA A 215 21.38 23.75 -10.59
CA ALA A 215 21.99 23.63 -9.27
C ALA A 215 22.25 22.15 -8.89
N GLN A 216 21.34 21.22 -9.21
CA GLN A 216 21.56 19.78 -9.03
C GLN A 216 22.75 19.28 -9.87
N GLY A 217 22.89 19.82 -11.10
CA GLY A 217 24.06 19.63 -11.96
C GLY A 217 25.35 20.33 -11.50
N GLY A 218 25.35 20.93 -10.30
CA GLY A 218 26.50 21.66 -9.74
C GLY A 218 26.74 23.05 -10.32
N GLY A 219 25.82 23.56 -11.14
CA GLY A 219 25.95 24.84 -11.83
C GLY A 219 26.77 24.75 -13.12
N LEU A 220 27.02 25.90 -13.74
CA LEU A 220 27.77 26.02 -14.99
C LEU A 220 29.28 25.83 -14.76
N THR A 221 29.99 25.37 -15.79
CA THR A 221 31.46 25.47 -15.82
C THR A 221 31.89 26.92 -16.06
N GLN A 222 33.19 27.21 -15.96
CA GLN A 222 33.73 28.52 -16.34
C GLN A 222 33.53 28.85 -17.83
N ARG A 223 33.32 27.82 -18.66
CA ARG A 223 33.04 27.94 -20.09
C ARG A 223 31.55 27.93 -20.39
N GLY A 224 30.69 27.62 -19.43
CA GLY A 224 29.25 27.52 -19.63
C GLY A 224 28.56 28.87 -19.73
N THR A 225 27.43 28.90 -20.43
CA THR A 225 26.58 30.10 -20.52
C THR A 225 25.10 29.73 -20.40
N GLU A 226 24.35 30.56 -19.68
CA GLU A 226 22.89 30.51 -19.69
C GLU A 226 22.33 30.98 -21.06
N ARG A 227 23.04 31.90 -21.72
CA ARG A 227 22.65 32.45 -23.03
C ARG A 227 22.79 31.36 -24.10
N GLY A 228 21.66 30.90 -24.62
CA GLY A 228 21.62 29.88 -25.66
C GLY A 228 21.57 28.44 -25.13
N MET A 229 21.32 28.26 -23.82
CA MET A 229 20.89 26.98 -23.26
C MET A 229 19.62 26.49 -23.98
N ARG A 230 19.54 25.19 -24.20
CA ARG A 230 18.42 24.54 -24.91
C ARG A 230 17.86 23.41 -24.08
N VAL A 231 16.54 23.31 -24.04
CA VAL A 231 15.84 22.15 -23.46
C VAL A 231 15.23 21.36 -24.60
N HIS A 232 15.63 20.12 -24.74
CA HIS A 232 15.04 19.18 -25.69
C HIS A 232 13.92 18.43 -24.97
N ARG A 233 12.68 18.72 -25.35
CA ARG A 233 11.48 18.13 -24.74
C ARG A 233 10.75 17.29 -25.76
N LYS A 234 10.39 16.06 -25.39
CA LYS A 234 9.51 15.21 -26.21
C LYS A 234 8.06 15.66 -26.03
N ASP A 235 7.36 15.89 -27.13
CA ASP A 235 5.91 16.11 -27.08
C ASP A 235 5.15 14.78 -26.97
N ALA A 236 3.82 14.85 -26.81
CA ALA A 236 2.96 13.67 -26.66
C ALA A 236 3.03 12.69 -27.86
N ASN A 237 3.48 13.15 -29.03
CA ASN A 237 3.65 12.32 -30.23
C ASN A 237 5.08 11.74 -30.34
N GLY A 238 5.94 12.01 -29.36
CA GLY A 238 7.34 11.58 -29.33
C GLY A 238 8.30 12.48 -30.10
N ASN A 239 7.85 13.60 -30.67
CA ASN A 239 8.73 14.51 -31.41
C ASN A 239 9.54 15.37 -30.44
N VAL A 240 10.84 15.52 -30.70
CA VAL A 240 11.71 16.37 -29.90
C VAL A 240 11.59 17.81 -30.36
N ARG A 241 11.19 18.70 -29.44
CA ARG A 241 11.19 20.15 -29.63
C ARG A 241 12.35 20.77 -28.87
N VAL A 242 13.00 21.75 -29.50
CA VAL A 242 14.06 22.54 -28.87
C VAL A 242 13.44 23.82 -28.32
N LEU A 243 13.45 23.95 -27.00
CA LEU A 243 12.89 25.07 -26.27
C LEU A 243 13.99 25.95 -25.70
N GLN A 244 13.73 27.25 -25.63
CA GLN A 244 14.48 28.20 -24.81
C GLN A 244 13.61 28.54 -23.62
N LEU A 245 14.00 28.05 -22.44
CA LEU A 245 13.27 28.25 -21.19
C LEU A 245 13.98 29.30 -20.34
N ASN A 246 13.21 30.04 -19.55
CA ASN A 246 13.73 30.88 -18.48
C ASN A 246 14.13 30.02 -17.28
N LEU A 247 15.01 30.55 -16.43
CA LEU A 247 15.47 29.85 -15.22
C LEU A 247 14.34 29.49 -14.23
N THR A 248 13.24 30.24 -14.26
CA THR A 248 12.05 30.02 -13.44
C THR A 248 11.08 28.99 -14.03
N ASP A 249 11.25 28.63 -15.30
CA ASP A 249 10.34 27.71 -15.97
C ASP A 249 10.56 26.29 -15.44
N LEU A 250 9.49 25.49 -15.46
CA LEU A 250 9.51 24.14 -14.94
C LEU A 250 10.17 23.15 -15.91
N VAL A 251 10.96 22.25 -15.32
CA VAL A 251 11.51 21.09 -16.00
C VAL A 251 10.47 19.97 -15.96
N GLU A 252 10.33 19.27 -17.07
CA GLU A 252 9.41 18.16 -17.22
C GLU A 252 10.15 16.82 -17.26
N ARG A 253 9.38 15.74 -17.16
CA ARG A 253 9.89 14.37 -17.27
C ARG A 253 10.59 14.20 -18.62
N ASP A 254 11.76 13.56 -18.58
CA ASP A 254 12.59 13.21 -19.73
C ASP A 254 13.15 14.42 -20.52
N ASP A 255 13.06 15.63 -19.96
CA ASP A 255 13.74 16.79 -20.52
C ASP A 255 15.26 16.56 -20.60
N VAL A 256 15.87 17.01 -21.69
CA VAL A 256 17.32 17.04 -21.84
C VAL A 256 17.79 18.48 -21.94
N ILE A 257 18.44 18.96 -20.89
CA ILE A 257 18.99 20.29 -20.77
C ILE A 257 20.42 20.28 -21.32
N TYR A 258 20.64 21.05 -22.38
CA TYR A 258 21.94 21.24 -23.00
C TYR A 258 22.48 22.63 -22.70
N VAL A 259 23.59 22.66 -21.96
CA VAL A 259 24.34 23.89 -21.69
C VAL A 259 25.47 24.04 -22.70
N ARG A 260 25.43 25.14 -23.45
CA ARG A 260 26.45 25.44 -24.46
C ARG A 260 27.69 26.06 -23.83
N GLU A 261 28.80 25.93 -24.54
CA GLU A 261 29.96 26.76 -24.33
C GLU A 261 29.67 28.23 -24.68
N SER A 262 30.18 29.12 -23.84
CA SER A 262 30.22 30.56 -24.01
C SER A 262 31.23 30.91 -25.09
N ILE A 263 30.74 31.53 -26.16
CA ILE A 263 31.59 32.08 -27.21
C ILE A 263 31.88 33.52 -26.80
N PHE A 264 33.03 33.73 -26.16
CA PHE A 264 33.65 35.05 -26.07
C PHE A 264 34.46 35.31 -27.34
#